data_AF-A0A7S0NV71-F1
#
_entry.id   AF-A0A7S0NV71-F1
#
_cell.length_a   1.000
_cell.length_b   1.000
_cell.length_c   1.000
_cell.angle_alpha   90.00
_cell.angle_beta   90.00
_cell.angle_gamma   90.00
#
_symmetry.space_group_name_H-M   'P 1'
#
loop_
_entity.id
_entity.type
_entity.pdbx_description
1 polymer ?
#
loop_
_entity_poly.entity_id
_entity_poly.type
_entity_poly.pdbx_seq_one_letter_code
_entity_poly.pdbx_strand_id
1 'polypeptide(L)'
;RPGILAELKLRDARIGAAAMAALLSALTAQKNLLQLLVPGNTIGEAGSAALGTVLANTRKIELLDIGKTNTSARAFAALPGGALSKLSQLDVSGMPWDD
;
A
#
# COMPACT_ATOMS: atom_id res chain seq x y z
N ARG A 1 -6.50 -5.27 -19.72
CA ARG A 1 -7.34 -6.11 -18.84
C ARG A 1 -7.02 -5.74 -17.40
N PRO A 2 -7.91 -5.11 -16.63
CA PRO A 2 -7.67 -4.88 -15.21
C PRO A 2 -7.45 -6.21 -14.49
N GLY A 3 -6.50 -6.25 -13.54
CA GLY A 3 -6.19 -7.44 -12.77
C GLY A 3 -5.10 -8.35 -13.34
N ILE A 4 -4.17 -7.86 -14.15
CA ILE A 4 -2.98 -8.67 -14.55
C ILE A 4 -1.75 -8.38 -13.69
N LEU A 5 -1.74 -7.25 -12.96
CA LEU A 5 -0.57 -6.87 -12.18
C LEU A 5 -0.49 -7.73 -10.93
N ALA A 6 0.54 -8.57 -10.86
CA ALA A 6 0.84 -9.42 -9.70
C ALA A 6 1.81 -8.75 -8.73
N GLU A 7 2.72 -7.92 -9.23
CA GLU A 7 3.80 -7.34 -8.45
C GLU A 7 4.06 -5.89 -8.86
N LEU A 8 4.21 -5.02 -7.87
CA LEU A 8 4.70 -3.66 -8.05
C LEU A 8 5.85 -3.38 -7.08
N LYS A 9 7.01 -3.00 -7.63
CA LYS A 9 8.23 -2.70 -6.89
C LYS A 9 8.76 -1.32 -7.29
N LEU A 10 8.73 -0.37 -6.37
CA LEU A 10 9.18 1.01 -6.60
C LEU A 10 9.94 1.53 -5.38
N ARG A 11 11.00 0.84 -4.94
CA ARG A 11 11.82 1.25 -3.80
C ARG A 11 12.59 2.54 -4.11
N ASP A 12 12.56 3.50 -3.18
CA ASP A 12 13.32 4.76 -3.20
C ASP A 12 13.21 5.51 -4.54
N ALA A 13 12.04 5.42 -5.19
CA ALA A 13 11.80 5.95 -6.53
C ALA A 13 11.49 7.46 -6.55
N ARG A 14 11.64 8.14 -5.40
CA ARG A 14 11.33 9.57 -5.22
C ARG A 14 9.91 9.92 -5.64
N ILE A 15 8.96 9.00 -5.44
CA ILE A 15 7.56 9.24 -5.75
C ILE A 15 6.96 10.11 -4.64
N GLY A 16 6.49 11.29 -5.04
CA GLY A 16 5.80 12.22 -4.14
C GLY A 16 4.36 11.82 -3.85
N ALA A 17 3.76 12.43 -2.81
CA ALA A 17 2.42 12.09 -2.33
C ALA A 17 1.33 12.11 -3.41
N ALA A 18 1.31 13.11 -4.29
CA ALA A 18 0.30 13.23 -5.34
C ALA A 18 0.39 12.08 -6.36
N ALA A 19 1.62 11.74 -6.79
CA ALA A 19 1.84 10.63 -7.71
C ALA A 19 1.53 9.28 -7.04
N MET A 20 1.87 9.12 -5.77
CA MET A 20 1.57 7.90 -5.01
C MET A 20 0.07 7.71 -4.81
N ALA A 21 -0.68 8.77 -4.52
CA ALA A 21 -2.14 8.70 -4.43
C ALA A 21 -2.79 8.28 -5.75
N ALA A 22 -2.34 8.84 -6.87
CA ALA A 22 -2.81 8.44 -8.20
C ALA A 22 -2.48 6.97 -8.52
N LEU A 23 -1.26 6.54 -8.17
CA LEU A 23 -0.82 5.16 -8.34
C LEU A 23 -1.65 4.18 -7.51
N LEU A 24 -1.82 4.44 -6.21
CA LEU A 24 -2.60 3.58 -5.31
C LEU A 24 -4.08 3.55 -5.72
N SER A 25 -4.63 4.67 -6.17
CA SER A 25 -5.98 4.73 -6.74
C SER A 25 -6.12 3.79 -7.96
N ALA A 26 -5.16 3.80 -8.88
CA ALA A 26 -5.15 2.88 -10.01
C ALA A 26 -5.01 1.40 -9.60
N LEU A 27 -4.32 1.11 -8.49
CA LEU A 27 -4.18 -0.24 -7.96
C LEU A 27 -5.46 -0.81 -7.34
N THR A 28 -6.42 0.03 -6.94
CA THR A 28 -7.70 -0.46 -6.38
C THR A 28 -8.49 -1.34 -7.36
N ALA A 29 -8.28 -1.14 -8.67
CA ALA A 29 -8.85 -1.96 -9.73
C ALA A 29 -8.12 -3.30 -9.95
N GLN A 30 -6.93 -3.50 -9.36
CA GLN A 30 -6.13 -4.71 -9.52
C GLN A 30 -6.50 -5.75 -8.46
N LYS A 31 -7.18 -6.83 -8.88
CA LYS A 31 -7.62 -7.91 -7.97
C LYS A 31 -6.59 -9.03 -7.76
N ASN A 32 -5.50 -9.03 -8.53
CA ASN A 32 -4.47 -10.08 -8.53
C ASN A 32 -3.12 -9.61 -7.98
N LEU A 33 -3.04 -8.43 -7.36
CA LEU A 33 -1.80 -7.94 -6.77
C LEU A 33 -1.43 -8.84 -5.57
N LEU A 34 -0.25 -9.44 -5.66
CA LEU A 34 0.38 -10.29 -4.64
C LEU A 34 1.42 -9.51 -3.84
N GLN A 35 2.13 -8.60 -4.49
CA GLN A 35 3.23 -7.85 -3.88
C GLN A 35 3.10 -6.35 -4.15
N LEU A 36 3.15 -5.55 -3.08
CA LEU A 36 3.22 -4.10 -3.12
C LEU A 36 4.41 -3.62 -2.31
N LEU A 37 5.50 -3.26 -2.99
CA LEU A 37 6.75 -2.81 -2.37
C LEU A 37 7.06 -1.39 -2.82
N VAL A 38 6.79 -0.41 -1.97
CA VAL A 38 7.03 1.02 -2.24
C VAL A 38 7.81 1.74 -1.13
N PRO A 39 8.81 1.11 -0.49
CA PRO A 39 9.54 1.74 0.61
C PRO A 39 10.31 2.98 0.17
N GLY A 40 10.50 3.92 1.10
CA GLY A 40 11.28 5.14 0.87
C GLY A 40 10.62 6.15 -0.07
N ASN A 41 9.30 6.03 -0.29
CA ASN A 41 8.51 7.03 -1.02
C ASN A 41 7.58 7.81 -0.09
N THR A 42 7.00 8.88 -0.63
CA THR A 42 5.98 9.66 0.08
C THR A 42 4.59 9.18 -0.32
N ILE A 43 3.83 8.67 0.64
CA ILE A 43 2.43 8.25 0.48
C ILE A 43 1.49 9.43 0.75
N GLY A 44 1.69 10.14 1.87
CA GLY A 44 0.83 11.24 2.31
C GLY A 44 -0.58 10.80 2.68
N GLU A 45 -1.43 11.75 3.08
CA GLU A 45 -2.77 11.44 3.59
C GLU A 45 -3.70 10.81 2.53
N ALA A 46 -3.77 11.42 1.34
CA ALA A 46 -4.58 10.89 0.23
C ALA A 46 -4.10 9.51 -0.23
N GLY A 47 -2.78 9.30 -0.28
CA GLY A 47 -2.21 8.00 -0.57
C GLY A 47 -2.53 6.98 0.52
N SER A 48 -2.54 7.38 1.80
CA SER A 48 -2.87 6.50 2.93
C SER A 48 -4.31 5.99 2.83
N ALA A 49 -5.26 6.86 2.50
CA ALA A 49 -6.65 6.46 2.26
C ALA A 49 -6.78 5.52 1.05
N ALA A 50 -6.05 5.80 -0.03
CA ALA A 50 -6.03 4.93 -1.21
C ALA A 50 -5.39 3.56 -0.91
N LEU A 51 -4.31 3.52 -0.12
CA LEU A 51 -3.66 2.29 0.34
C LEU A 51 -4.63 1.43 1.14
N GLY A 52 -5.35 2.01 2.12
CA GLY A 52 -6.38 1.29 2.86
C GLY A 52 -7.44 0.68 1.94
N THR A 53 -7.84 1.41 0.90
CA THR A 53 -8.77 0.92 -0.13
C THR A 53 -8.18 -0.22 -0.96
N VAL A 54 -6.89 -0.16 -1.32
CA VAL A 54 -6.19 -1.27 -2.01
C VAL A 54 -6.18 -2.51 -1.13
N LEU A 55 -5.79 -2.39 0.14
CA LEU A 55 -5.70 -3.52 1.08
C LEU A 55 -7.07 -4.13 1.37
N ALA A 56 -8.13 -3.33 1.49
CA ALA A 56 -9.49 -3.84 1.68
C ALA A 56 -10.03 -4.58 0.44
N ASN A 57 -9.61 -4.17 -0.76
CA ASN A 57 -10.09 -4.72 -2.02
C ASN A 57 -9.28 -5.90 -2.55
N THR A 58 -8.02 -6.01 -2.16
CA THR A 58 -7.08 -6.99 -2.71
C THR A 58 -6.78 -8.07 -1.68
N ARG A 59 -7.55 -9.15 -1.75
CA ARG A 59 -7.48 -10.29 -0.81
C ARG A 59 -6.30 -11.25 -1.05
N LYS A 60 -5.40 -10.91 -1.99
CA LYS A 60 -4.30 -11.77 -2.42
C LYS A 60 -2.92 -11.20 -2.10
N ILE A 61 -2.83 -10.03 -1.48
CA ILE A 61 -1.52 -9.48 -1.11
C ILE A 61 -0.89 -10.40 -0.06
N GLU A 62 0.31 -10.84 -0.36
CA GLU A 62 1.16 -11.70 0.48
C GLU A 62 2.37 -10.91 1.02
N LEU A 63 2.84 -9.92 0.26
CA LEU A 63 4.03 -9.13 0.57
C LEU A 63 3.71 -7.63 0.50
N LEU A 64 3.77 -6.97 1.66
CA LEU A 64 3.58 -5.52 1.77
C LEU A 64 4.83 -4.89 2.38
N ASP A 65 5.53 -4.06 1.61
CA ASP A 65 6.65 -3.24 2.08
C ASP A 65 6.34 -1.77 1.79
N ILE A 66 6.10 -1.03 2.86
CA ILE A 66 5.83 0.40 2.87
C ILE A 66 6.77 1.08 3.89
N GLY A 67 7.90 0.45 4.21
CA GLY A 67 8.87 0.99 5.15
C GLY A 67 9.42 2.35 4.72
N LYS A 68 9.75 3.21 5.68
CA LYS A 68 10.26 4.58 5.46
C LYS A 68 9.33 5.43 4.58
N THR A 69 8.02 5.20 4.69
CA THR A 69 6.99 6.06 4.10
C THR A 69 6.30 6.87 5.20
N ASN A 70 5.55 7.90 4.82
CA ASN A 70 4.71 8.70 5.72
C ASN A 70 3.24 8.25 5.65
N THR A 71 3.00 6.94 5.72
CA THR A 71 1.65 6.39 5.76
C THR A 71 1.04 6.62 7.13
N SER A 72 -0.19 7.14 7.17
CA SER A 72 -0.92 7.32 8.42
C SER A 72 -1.49 6.01 8.94
N ALA A 73 -1.55 5.85 10.27
CA ALA A 73 -2.24 4.72 10.92
C ALA A 73 -3.71 4.58 10.47
N ARG A 74 -4.34 5.68 10.02
CA ARG A 74 -5.70 5.70 9.44
C ARG A 74 -5.84 4.82 8.19
N ALA A 75 -4.76 4.56 7.45
CA ALA A 75 -4.77 3.62 6.33
C ALA A 75 -5.20 2.21 6.75
N PHE A 76 -4.90 1.83 8.00
CA PHE A 76 -5.19 0.51 8.56
C PHE A 76 -6.46 0.47 9.39
N ALA A 77 -6.93 1.61 9.89
CA ALA A 77 -8.07 1.69 10.82
C ALA A 77 -9.39 1.15 10.25
N ALA A 78 -9.61 1.28 8.94
CA ALA A 78 -10.84 0.84 8.27
C ALA A 78 -10.71 -0.53 7.59
N LEU A 79 -9.61 -1.26 7.82
CA LEU A 79 -9.43 -2.56 7.18
C LEU A 79 -10.41 -3.60 7.75
N PRO A 80 -11.06 -4.40 6.88
CA PRO A 80 -11.91 -5.48 7.36
C PRO A 80 -11.07 -6.50 8.14
N GLY A 81 -11.68 -7.14 9.14
CA GLY A 81 -11.03 -8.19 9.92
C GLY A 81 -10.38 -9.24 9.02
N GLY A 82 -9.08 -9.46 9.21
CA GLY A 82 -8.31 -10.41 8.41
C GLY A 82 -7.80 -9.89 7.06
N ALA A 83 -7.94 -8.61 6.73
CA ALA A 83 -7.35 -8.04 5.50
C ALA A 83 -5.84 -8.31 5.36
N LEU A 84 -5.14 -8.38 6.49
CA LEU A 84 -3.70 -8.64 6.56
C LEU A 84 -3.36 -10.10 6.88
N SER A 85 -4.36 -10.98 7.03
CA SER A 85 -4.15 -12.39 7.46
C SER A 85 -3.41 -13.24 6.44
N LYS A 86 -3.33 -12.78 5.19
CA LYS A 86 -2.62 -13.47 4.09
C LYS A 86 -1.18 -13.00 3.93
N LEU A 87 -0.76 -11.95 4.65
CA LEU A 87 0.61 -11.48 4.58
C LEU A 87 1.56 -12.54 5.14
N SER A 88 2.51 -12.97 4.30
CA SER A 88 3.69 -13.71 4.75
C SER A 88 4.78 -12.76 5.22
N GLN A 89 4.76 -11.51 4.76
CA GLN A 89 5.67 -10.47 5.20
C GLN A 89 5.00 -9.09 5.19
N LEU A 90 5.27 -8.32 6.25
CA LEU A 90 4.86 -6.94 6.41
C LEU A 90 6.07 -6.13 6.89
N ASP A 91 6.49 -5.15 6.09
CA ASP A 91 7.49 -4.15 6.50
C ASP A 91 6.83 -2.77 6.61
N VAL A 92 6.84 -2.26 7.83
CA VAL A 92 6.35 -0.93 8.21
C VAL A 92 7.40 -0.15 9.00
N SER A 93 8.66 -0.55 8.89
CA SER A 93 9.78 0.04 9.62
C SER A 93 10.01 1.50 9.21
N GLY A 94 10.45 2.34 10.15
CA GLY A 94 10.81 3.73 9.86
C GLY A 94 9.65 4.63 9.43
N MET A 95 8.40 4.25 9.73
CA MET A 95 7.25 5.14 9.61
C MET A 95 7.13 6.07 10.82
N PRO A 96 6.71 7.33 10.62
CA PRO A 96 6.30 8.18 11.72
C PRO A 96 4.92 7.71 12.19
N TRP A 97 4.87 6.88 13.22
CA TRP A 97 3.60 6.44 13.81
C TRP A 97 2.92 7.52 14.68
N ASP A 98 3.55 8.68 14.78
CA ASP A 98 3.22 9.76 15.71
C ASP A 98 2.05 10.66 15.23
N ASP A 99 1.16 10.12 14.39
CA ASP A 99 -0.04 10.80 13.86
C ASP A 99 -1.20 10.92 14.87
#